data_AF-A0A0L8V585-F1
#
_entry.id   AF-A0A0L8V585-F1
#
_cell.length_a   1.000
_cell.length_b   1.000
_cell.length_c   1.000
_cell.angle_alpha   90.00
_cell.angle_beta   90.00
_cell.angle_gamma   90.00
#
_symmetry.space_group_name_H-M   'P 1'
#
loop_
_entity.id
_entity.type
_entity.pdbx_description
1 polymer ?
#
loop_
_entity_poly.entity_id
_entity_poly.type
_entity_poly.pdbx_seq_one_letter_code
_entity_poly.pdbx_strand_id
1 'polypeptide(L)' 'MQKRKLRKLIRNLLMALTVINFLALVVALTNFVPDNPLVDYRLLLGISFIVVAASARLVCNSCEKEQPAEVS' A
#
# COMPACT_ATOMS: atom_id res chain seq x y z
N MET A 1 -19.29 -14.21 9.66
CA MET A 1 -17.84 -14.52 9.84
C MET A 1 -16.97 -14.27 8.60
N GLN A 2 -17.39 -14.56 7.36
CA GLN A 2 -16.54 -14.41 6.15
C GLN A 2 -16.04 -12.98 5.87
N LYS A 3 -16.88 -11.94 6.08
CA LYS A 3 -16.52 -10.54 5.78
C LYS A 3 -15.30 -10.03 6.56
N ARG A 4 -15.04 -10.56 7.76
CA ARG A 4 -13.86 -10.19 8.58
C ARG A 4 -12.56 -10.81 8.04
N LYS A 5 -12.61 -12.04 7.53
CA LYS A 5 -11.45 -12.71 6.90
C LYS A 5 -11.08 -12.03 5.57
N LEU A 6 -12.09 -11.66 4.77
CA LEU A 6 -11.88 -10.95 3.50
C LEU A 6 -11.23 -9.58 3.72
N ARG A 7 -11.70 -8.81 4.72
CA ARG A 7 -11.09 -7.50 5.06
C ARG A 7 -9.65 -7.61 5.54
N LYS A 8 -9.32 -8.62 6.36
CA LYS A 8 -7.94 -8.90 6.75
C LYS A 8 -7.05 -9.26 5.54
N LEU A 9 -7.59 -10.02 4.60
CA LEU A 9 -6.88 -10.41 3.38
C LEU A 9 -6.62 -9.19 2.48
N ILE A 10 -7.64 -8.35 2.24
CA ILE A 10 -7.51 -7.10 1.48
C ILE A 10 -6.48 -6.17 2.13
N ARG A 11 -6.48 -6.03 3.46
CA ARG A 11 -5.49 -5.22 4.18
C ARG A 11 -4.07 -5.74 3.98
N ASN A 12 -3.86 -7.05 4.13
CA ASN A 12 -2.54 -7.66 3.90
C ASN A 12 -2.08 -7.48 2.46
N LEU A 13 -3.00 -7.64 1.49
CA LEU A 13 -2.70 -7.45 0.08
C LEU A 13 -2.33 -6.00 -0.23
N LEU A 14 -3.08 -5.02 0.30
CA LEU A 14 -2.76 -3.60 0.15
C LEU A 14 -1.39 -3.28 0.76
N MET A 15 -1.10 -3.76 1.98
CA MET A 15 0.21 -3.61 2.62
C MET A 15 1.34 -4.15 1.74
N ALA A 16 1.18 -5.37 1.20
CA ALA A 16 2.18 -5.98 0.32
C ALA A 16 2.38 -5.14 -0.96
N LEU A 17 1.29 -4.69 -1.59
CA LEU A 17 1.35 -3.84 -2.77
C LEU A 17 2.05 -2.50 -2.47
N THR A 18 1.78 -1.88 -1.33
CA THR A 18 2.46 -0.64 -0.91
C THR A 18 3.97 -0.84 -0.78
N VAL A 19 4.40 -1.95 -0.17
CA VAL A 19 5.83 -2.27 0.01
C VAL A 19 6.50 -2.53 -1.32
N ILE A 20 5.88 -3.31 -2.22
CA ILE A 20 6.42 -3.58 -3.56
C ILE A 20 6.53 -2.27 -4.35
N ASN A 21 5.51 -1.41 -4.30
CA ASN A 21 5.50 -0.13 -4.99
C ASN A 21 6.59 0.82 -4.44
N PHE A 22 6.79 0.83 -3.12
CA PHE A 22 7.89 1.57 -2.50
C PHE A 22 9.26 1.10 -3.00
N LEU A 23 9.50 -0.22 -3.03
CA LEU A 23 10.75 -0.77 -3.55
C LEU A 23 10.97 -0.42 -5.02
N ALA A 24 9.93 -0.53 -5.84
CA ALA A 24 9.98 -0.12 -7.25
C ALA A 24 10.33 1.37 -7.40
N LEU A 25 9.75 2.23 -6.55
CA LEU A 25 10.06 3.66 -6.53
C LEU A 25 11.52 3.93 -6.11
N VAL A 26 12.02 3.22 -5.10
CA VAL A 26 13.43 3.33 -4.67
C VAL A 26 14.37 2.92 -5.81
N VAL A 27 14.11 1.80 -6.48
CA VAL A 27 14.92 1.35 -7.62
C VAL A 27 14.85 2.36 -8.78
N ALA A 28 13.65 2.87 -9.06
CA ALA A 28 13.45 3.89 -10.07
C ALA A 28 14.28 5.15 -9.76
N LEU A 29 14.26 5.65 -8.51
CA LEU A 29 14.95 6.88 -8.11
C LEU A 29 16.46 6.74 -7.97
N THR A 30 16.95 5.59 -7.48
CA THR A 30 18.37 5.41 -7.15
C THR A 30 19.25 5.07 -8.36
N ASN A 31 18.66 4.80 -9.55
CA ASN A 31 19.41 4.36 -10.75
C ASN A 31 20.39 3.21 -10.45
N PHE A 32 20.10 2.37 -9.46
CA PHE A 32 21.01 1.33 -9.01
C PHE A 32 21.28 0.26 -10.09
N VAL A 33 20.37 0.16 -11.06
CA VAL A 33 20.46 -0.73 -12.22
C VAL A 33 20.61 0.13 -13.49
N PRO A 34 21.69 -0.05 -14.29
CA PRO A 34 21.81 0.61 -15.59
C PRO A 34 20.72 0.12 -16.54
N ASP A 35 20.23 0.99 -17.43
CA ASP A 35 19.12 0.73 -18.36
C ASP A 35 17.81 0.27 -17.69
N ASN A 36 17.55 0.83 -16.52
CA ASN A 36 16.32 0.64 -15.77
C ASN A 36 15.12 1.33 -16.47
N PRO A 37 14.13 0.57 -16.98
CA PRO A 37 12.96 1.15 -17.64
C PRO A 37 11.98 1.84 -16.67
N LEU A 38 12.09 1.61 -15.35
CA LEU A 38 11.27 2.26 -14.33
C LEU A 38 11.63 3.75 -14.13
N VAL A 39 12.78 4.19 -14.65
CA VAL A 39 13.21 5.60 -14.61
C VAL A 39 12.18 6.52 -15.28
N ASP A 40 11.66 6.12 -16.43
CA ASP A 40 10.68 6.91 -17.18
C ASP A 40 9.32 6.97 -16.47
N TYR A 41 9.05 5.99 -15.62
CA TYR A 41 7.80 5.87 -14.86
C TYR A 41 7.90 6.35 -13.41
N ARG A 42 9.01 6.97 -12.98
CA ARG A 42 9.20 7.46 -11.59
C ARG A 42 8.02 8.27 -11.07
N LEU A 43 7.51 9.18 -11.90
CA LEU A 43 6.44 10.08 -11.52
C LEU A 43 5.11 9.33 -11.36
N LEU A 44 4.81 8.41 -12.27
CA LEU A 44 3.66 7.49 -12.20
C LEU A 44 3.76 6.56 -10.98
N LEU A 45 4.94 5.99 -10.72
CA LEU A 45 5.20 5.15 -9.55
C LEU A 45 4.98 5.95 -8.27
N GLY A 46 5.50 7.19 -8.19
CA GLY A 46 5.29 8.07 -7.04
C GLY A 46 3.82 8.37 -6.77
N ILE A 47 3.05 8.71 -7.81
CA ILE A 47 1.60 8.94 -7.71
C ILE A 47 0.90 7.66 -7.23
N SER A 48 1.22 6.51 -7.83
CA SER A 48 0.62 5.24 -7.47
C SER A 48 0.93 4.86 -6.01
N PHE A 49 2.15 5.11 -5.54
CA PHE A 49 2.53 4.88 -4.15
C PHE A 49 1.70 5.74 -3.19
N ILE A 50 1.50 7.03 -3.49
CA ILE A 50 0.68 7.92 -2.67
C ILE A 50 -0.76 7.41 -2.59
N VAL A 51 -1.36 7.03 -3.72
CA VAL A 51 -2.74 6.53 -3.78
C VAL A 51 -2.90 5.21 -3.01
N VAL A 52 -1.97 4.27 -3.19
CA VAL A 52 -2.00 2.98 -2.50
C VAL A 52 -1.74 3.15 -1.00
N ALA A 53 -0.82 4.03 -0.60
CA ALA A 53 -0.56 4.34 0.80
C ALA A 53 -1.76 5.02 1.48
N ALA A 54 -2.42 5.97 0.79
CA ALA A 54 -3.62 6.64 1.30
C ALA A 54 -4.79 5.66 1.47
N SER A 55 -5.02 4.78 0.49
CA SER A 55 -6.06 3.75 0.57
C SER A 55 -5.75 2.70 1.64
N ALA A 56 -4.49 2.31 1.83
CA ALA A 56 -4.08 1.42 2.91
C ALA A 56 -4.39 2.03 4.29
N ARG A 57 -4.07 3.33 4.48
CA ARG A 57 -4.42 4.06 5.72
C ARG A 57 -5.91 4.12 5.94
N LEU A 58 -6.70 4.39 4.90
CA LEU A 58 -8.15 4.46 4.99
C LEU A 58 -8.74 3.11 5.39
N VAL A 59 -8.30 2.02 4.77
CA VAL A 59 -8.75 0.65 5.10
C VAL A 59 -8.34 0.25 6.53
N CYS A 60 -7.14 0.63 6.98
CA CYS A 60 -6.70 0.39 8.36
C CYS A 60 -7.54 1.18 9.38
N ASN A 61 -7.74 2.48 9.16
CA ASN A 61 -8.54 3.34 10.05
C ASN A 61 -10.02 2.91 10.09
N SER A 62 -10.57 2.43 8.98
CA SER A 62 -11.93 1.86 8.93
C SER A 62 -12.04 0.53 9.68
N CYS A 63 -10.96 -0.25 9.82
CA CYS A 63 -10.97 -1.45 10.66
C CYS A 63 -10.92 -1.12 12.15
N GLU A 64 -10.23 -0.04 12.53
CA GLU A 64 -10.09 0.39 13.92
C GLU A 64 -11.41 0.97 14.47
N LYS A 65 -12.17 1.69 13.64
CA LYS A 65 -13.52 2.19 13.99
C LYS A 65 -14.59 1.10 14.15
N GLU A 66 -14.33 -0.13 13.71
CA GLU A 66 -15.29 -1.25 13.81
C GLU A 66 -15.01 -2.18 15.01
N GLN A 67 -14.00 -1.87 15.82
CA GLN A 67 -13.96 -2.31 17.21
C GLN A 67 -14.79 -1.30 18.00
N PRO A 68 -16.03 -1.62 18.41
CA PRO A 68 -16.76 -0.74 19.29
C PRO A 68 -15.92 -0.58 20.55
N ALA A 69 -15.89 0.65 21.05
CA ALA A 69 -15.76 0.91 22.47
C ALA A 69 -16.96 0.29 23.21
N GLU A 70 -17.07 -1.04 23.16
CA GLU A 70 -17.83 -1.84 24.10
C GLU A 70 -16.82 -2.50 25.03
N VAL A 71 -16.76 -1.94 26.24
CA VAL A 71 -16.37 -2.55 27.51
C VAL A 71 -14.87 -2.76 27.75
N SER A 72 -14.22 -1.77 28.34
CA SER A 72 -13.91 -1.74 29.79
C SER A 72 -13.30 -0.40 30.19
#